data_AF-A0A431L7T2-F1
#
_entry.id   AF-A0A431L7T2-F1
#
_cell.length_a   1.000
_cell.length_b   1.000
_cell.length_c   1.000
_cell.angle_alpha   90.00
_cell.angle_beta   90.00
_cell.angle_gamma   90.00
#
_symmetry.space_group_name_H-M   'P 1'
#
loop_
_entity.id
_entity.type
_entity.pdbx_description
1 polymer ?
#
loop_
_entity_poly.entity_id
_entity_poly.type
_entity_poly.pdbx_seq_one_letter_code
_entity_poly.pdbx_strand_id
1 'polypeptide(L)'
;MNKPSIAENKRICRTRYRGKRGAIAFGVVLALILVMLGVGFMVLVLYMGGQHETKNAVDAGALNIGKQIIDNASTRLGLGFLDEKQRIFYDVLADDPYKLIPDLKVKASLRNINRVWGKALLIGINADAAEKDGNAGSATANAKSAIEGAEALSNDLQKDVVDSKNWRGWFDDIAKLNSVRMLGQDAAMKPINVDQWQNSCMMRGAESNIELFGDAPNFNLPPGYQLSADAYTSSTRESKVAGAGGRHFLKGYTPITVAGKTIWQIPFPYDEKTHLVSGPEFVRDKPANKPLSWAKPIPNAFSAEGASVKTGGGPGEHATSYVITNPHQSFRLSIPHSFLKIHVEKPKTHWKFLPYVDWVEFGDPQEYDFSGKQSQSGPTMPLGGVGCTTSSAGEVDGIGLDVTLRTLDMLMFPPEFKIGDNDMSQLEGYMVNRINEMVSDAGTAKTPPKALTANDLHECLNNPLTILYLRKGIQDFYIFSKDGKTITCQPEEIATTPFMAPWLRTDMNMIANDPDGTEKKIIDDANIPFVVDGNPSSVPLQIPIPFSNFLDIDWATWDENVYWTPGSGYNGCLGTVRLERYTEIHTLSICVPL
;
A
#
# COMPACT_ATOMS: atom_id res chain seq x y z
N MET A 1 90.75 -104.22 -12.65
CA MET A 1 89.78 -103.80 -13.69
C MET A 1 89.18 -102.46 -13.28
N ASN A 2 89.12 -101.54 -14.25
CA ASN A 2 88.32 -100.31 -14.37
C ASN A 2 88.58 -99.07 -13.47
N LYS A 3 89.21 -98.06 -14.11
CA LYS A 3 89.09 -96.59 -13.97
C LYS A 3 87.60 -96.11 -14.03
N PRO A 4 87.20 -94.82 -13.78
CA PRO A 4 87.98 -93.56 -13.86
C PRO A 4 87.67 -92.43 -12.83
N SER A 5 88.41 -91.33 -13.04
CA SER A 5 88.46 -89.94 -12.52
C SER A 5 87.19 -89.24 -12.01
N ILE A 6 87.38 -88.16 -11.23
CA ILE A 6 86.96 -86.77 -11.53
C ILE A 6 87.69 -85.79 -10.58
N ALA A 7 88.10 -84.64 -11.14
CA ALA A 7 88.76 -83.52 -10.48
C ALA A 7 87.73 -82.61 -9.77
N GLU A 8 88.11 -81.95 -8.67
CA GLU A 8 87.31 -80.83 -8.15
C GLU A 8 88.14 -79.70 -7.53
N ASN A 9 88.01 -78.54 -8.15
CA ASN A 9 88.54 -77.23 -7.78
C ASN A 9 87.86 -76.71 -6.51
N LYS A 10 88.60 -76.46 -5.43
CA LYS A 10 88.08 -75.67 -4.29
C LYS A 10 88.61 -74.23 -4.35
N ARG A 11 87.81 -73.36 -4.97
CA ARG A 11 87.98 -71.91 -4.96
C ARG A 11 87.82 -71.37 -3.54
N ILE A 12 88.80 -70.55 -3.13
CA ILE A 12 88.77 -69.72 -1.93
C ILE A 12 87.70 -68.62 -2.13
N CYS A 13 86.58 -68.73 -1.41
CA CYS A 13 85.62 -67.64 -1.29
C CYS A 13 86.04 -66.72 -0.13
N ARG A 14 86.71 -65.60 -0.45
CA ARG A 14 86.85 -64.46 0.46
C ARG A 14 85.55 -63.65 0.43
N THR A 15 84.73 -63.78 1.48
CA THR A 15 83.60 -62.88 1.72
C THR A 15 84.12 -61.50 2.10
N ARG A 16 84.06 -60.54 1.16
CA ARG A 16 84.26 -59.12 1.44
C ARG A 16 83.06 -58.60 2.25
N TYR A 17 83.29 -58.24 3.50
CA TYR A 17 82.38 -57.43 4.31
C TYR A 17 82.33 -56.00 3.71
N ARG A 18 81.45 -55.80 2.73
CA ARG A 18 81.19 -54.51 2.08
C ARG A 18 80.28 -53.69 3.00
N GLY A 19 80.70 -52.49 3.39
CA GLY A 19 80.07 -51.66 4.43
C GLY A 19 78.59 -51.35 4.18
N LYS A 20 77.70 -51.99 4.94
CA LYS A 20 76.24 -51.72 4.98
C LYS A 20 75.85 -50.46 5.77
N ARG A 21 76.82 -49.61 6.17
CA ARG A 21 76.55 -48.42 7.02
C ARG A 21 76.01 -47.21 6.24
N GLY A 22 76.26 -47.11 4.92
CA GLY A 22 75.77 -46.00 4.09
C GLY A 22 74.30 -46.09 3.67
N ALA A 23 73.79 -47.30 3.43
CA ALA A 23 72.40 -47.51 2.98
C ALA A 23 71.35 -47.29 4.08
N ILE A 24 71.69 -47.60 5.34
CA ILE A 24 70.82 -47.36 6.51
C ILE A 24 70.71 -45.85 6.79
N ALA A 25 71.82 -45.12 6.70
CA ALA A 25 71.83 -43.67 6.88
C ALA A 25 70.98 -42.95 5.82
N PHE A 26 71.06 -43.36 4.55
CA PHE A 26 70.24 -42.80 3.47
C PHE A 26 68.74 -43.09 3.65
N GLY A 27 68.39 -44.30 4.10
CA GLY A 27 67.00 -44.68 4.38
C GLY A 27 66.39 -43.89 5.55
N VAL A 28 67.15 -43.65 6.61
CA VAL A 28 66.71 -42.85 7.77
C VAL A 28 66.53 -41.38 7.40
N VAL A 29 67.44 -40.79 6.62
CA VAL A 29 67.31 -39.39 6.15
C VAL A 29 66.09 -39.24 5.23
N LEU A 30 65.86 -40.18 4.31
CA LEU A 30 64.69 -40.16 3.44
C LEU A 30 63.38 -40.30 4.24
N ALA A 31 63.35 -41.19 5.23
CA ALA A 31 62.20 -41.35 6.12
C ALA A 31 61.92 -40.09 6.95
N LEU A 32 62.95 -39.42 7.46
CA LEU A 32 62.82 -38.13 8.16
C LEU A 32 62.29 -37.03 7.24
N ILE A 33 62.76 -36.97 6.00
CA ILE A 33 62.26 -36.01 5.00
C ILE A 33 60.78 -36.28 4.69
N LEU A 34 60.39 -37.55 4.52
CA LEU A 34 58.99 -37.93 4.31
C LEU A 34 58.10 -37.59 5.51
N VAL A 35 58.58 -37.81 6.74
CA VAL A 35 57.85 -37.41 7.95
C VAL A 35 57.72 -35.89 8.04
N MET A 36 58.77 -35.13 7.74
CA MET A 36 58.69 -33.66 7.72
C MET A 36 57.74 -33.15 6.64
N LEU A 37 57.74 -33.73 5.45
CA LEU A 37 56.76 -33.41 4.41
C LEU A 37 55.33 -33.77 4.86
N GLY A 38 55.14 -34.94 5.46
CA GLY A 38 53.83 -35.37 5.97
C GLY A 38 53.29 -34.43 7.06
N VAL A 39 54.13 -34.03 8.02
CA VAL A 39 53.77 -33.04 9.04
C VAL A 39 53.48 -31.68 8.40
N GLY A 40 54.29 -31.25 7.42
CA GLY A 40 54.05 -30.02 6.66
C GLY A 40 52.71 -30.00 5.93
N PHE A 41 52.37 -31.08 5.22
CA PHE A 41 51.08 -31.23 4.55
C PHE A 41 49.92 -31.24 5.55
N MET A 42 50.07 -31.93 6.69
CA MET A 42 49.03 -31.95 7.73
C MET A 42 48.77 -30.55 8.29
N VAL A 43 49.83 -29.77 8.58
CA VAL A 43 49.71 -28.38 9.05
C VAL A 43 49.02 -27.51 8.01
N LEU A 44 49.35 -27.68 6.72
CA LEU A 44 48.73 -26.93 5.63
C LEU A 44 47.24 -27.25 5.48
N VAL A 45 46.85 -28.53 5.56
CA VAL A 45 45.44 -28.96 5.52
C VAL A 45 44.66 -28.42 6.72
N LEU A 46 45.25 -28.45 7.92
CA LEU A 46 44.63 -27.86 9.12
C LEU A 46 44.45 -26.35 8.99
N TYR A 47 45.44 -25.65 8.42
CA TYR A 47 45.39 -24.22 8.18
C TYR A 47 44.29 -23.84 7.17
N MET A 48 44.27 -24.48 5.99
CA MET A 48 43.24 -24.25 4.97
C MET A 48 41.84 -24.64 5.48
N GLY A 49 41.74 -25.75 6.21
CA GLY A 49 40.50 -26.17 6.85
C GLY A 49 39.99 -25.14 7.87
N GLY A 50 40.90 -24.61 8.70
CA GLY A 50 40.58 -23.56 9.66
C GLY A 50 40.13 -22.24 9.03
N GLN A 51 40.69 -21.88 7.87
CA GLN A 51 40.24 -20.74 7.08
C GLN A 51 38.82 -20.94 6.55
N HIS A 52 38.51 -22.12 5.99
CA HIS A 52 37.16 -22.44 5.54
C HIS A 52 36.14 -22.45 6.68
N GLU A 53 36.49 -23.05 7.83
CA GLU A 53 35.62 -23.05 9.01
C GLU A 53 35.36 -21.63 9.54
N THR A 54 36.42 -20.81 9.63
CA THR A 54 36.30 -19.40 10.06
C THR A 54 35.41 -18.62 9.09
N LYS A 55 35.64 -18.75 7.77
CA LYS A 55 34.84 -18.07 6.75
C LYS A 55 33.37 -18.49 6.82
N ASN A 56 33.08 -19.79 6.92
CA ASN A 56 31.71 -20.30 7.03
C ASN A 56 31.01 -19.75 8.28
N ALA A 57 31.72 -19.62 9.40
CA ALA A 57 31.16 -19.05 10.62
C ALA A 57 30.84 -17.55 10.49
N VAL A 58 31.72 -16.77 9.86
CA VAL A 58 31.46 -15.34 9.59
C VAL A 58 30.33 -15.19 8.57
N ASP A 59 30.30 -16.00 7.52
CA ASP A 59 29.24 -16.02 6.52
C ASP A 59 27.87 -16.31 7.17
N ALA A 60 27.80 -17.29 8.07
CA ALA A 60 26.58 -17.61 8.81
C ALA A 60 26.16 -16.50 9.79
N GLY A 61 27.13 -15.89 10.50
CA GLY A 61 26.88 -14.75 11.39
C GLY A 61 26.36 -13.52 10.64
N ALA A 62 26.99 -13.18 9.51
CA ALA A 62 26.54 -12.10 8.63
C ALA A 62 25.13 -12.36 8.10
N LEU A 63 24.84 -13.60 7.67
CA LEU A 63 23.51 -13.97 7.23
C LEU A 63 22.47 -13.84 8.35
N ASN A 64 22.83 -14.12 9.60
CA ASN A 64 21.94 -13.93 10.73
C ASN A 64 21.66 -12.44 11.00
N ILE A 65 22.69 -11.57 10.95
CA ILE A 65 22.48 -10.11 10.99
C ILE A 65 21.45 -9.72 9.94
N GLY A 66 21.65 -10.16 8.69
CA GLY A 66 20.77 -9.80 7.59
C GLY A 66 19.32 -10.26 7.76
N LYS A 67 19.09 -11.37 8.47
CA LYS A 67 17.74 -11.85 8.80
C LYS A 67 17.12 -11.09 9.98
N GLN A 68 17.90 -10.88 11.04
CA GLN A 68 17.43 -10.26 12.28
C GLN A 68 17.14 -8.77 12.10
N ILE A 69 17.95 -8.06 11.31
CA ILE A 69 17.82 -6.62 11.09
C ILE A 69 16.50 -6.24 10.39
N ILE A 70 15.88 -7.18 9.66
CA ILE A 70 14.61 -6.95 8.96
C ILE A 70 13.50 -6.56 9.94
N ASP A 71 13.46 -7.23 11.10
CA ASP A 71 12.40 -7.08 12.09
C ASP A 71 12.86 -6.42 13.39
N ASN A 72 14.10 -6.66 13.81
CA ASN A 72 14.58 -6.22 15.12
C ASN A 72 15.12 -4.79 15.11
N ALA A 73 15.72 -4.34 14.01
CA ALA A 73 16.02 -2.93 13.85
C ALA A 73 14.73 -2.20 13.50
N SER A 74 14.25 -1.41 14.44
CA SER A 74 12.92 -0.83 14.37
C SER A 74 12.80 0.43 15.21
N THR A 75 12.09 1.40 14.67
CA THR A 75 11.65 2.57 15.42
C THR A 75 10.19 2.40 15.81
N ARG A 76 9.86 2.76 17.05
CA ARG A 76 8.47 2.79 17.50
C ARG A 76 7.85 4.10 17.05
N LEU A 77 6.58 4.05 16.66
CA LEU A 77 5.78 5.27 16.62
C LEU A 77 5.87 5.91 18.01
N GLY A 78 6.10 7.22 18.08
CA GLY A 78 6.28 7.93 19.35
C GLY A 78 5.20 7.53 20.36
N LEU A 79 5.61 6.96 21.50
CA LEU A 79 4.72 6.43 22.54
C LEU A 79 3.96 7.51 23.32
N GLY A 80 4.08 8.78 22.92
CA GLY A 80 3.17 9.85 23.30
C GLY A 80 2.46 10.31 22.04
N PHE A 81 1.17 10.59 22.15
CA PHE A 81 0.24 11.15 21.16
C PHE A 81 0.70 12.48 20.48
N LEU A 82 1.99 12.70 20.26
CA LEU A 82 2.64 14.01 20.08
C LEU A 82 3.14 14.29 18.67
N ASP A 83 3.37 13.28 17.82
CA ASP A 83 3.64 13.55 16.39
C ASP A 83 2.46 13.08 15.53
N GLU A 84 1.50 13.97 15.38
CA GLU A 84 0.29 13.80 14.57
C GLU A 84 0.63 13.32 13.14
N LYS A 85 1.77 13.76 12.59
CA LYS A 85 2.21 13.42 11.23
C LYS A 85 2.61 11.95 11.06
N GLN A 86 2.98 11.26 12.14
CA GLN A 86 3.36 9.84 12.07
C GLN A 86 2.17 8.89 12.31
N ARG A 87 1.12 9.36 12.99
CA ARG A 87 -0.06 8.55 13.35
C ARG A 87 -0.78 7.99 12.12
N ILE A 88 -0.75 8.74 11.02
CA ILE A 88 -1.38 8.34 9.76
C ILE A 88 -0.80 7.03 9.21
N PHE A 89 0.40 6.60 9.63
CA PHE A 89 1.04 5.39 9.11
C PHE A 89 0.80 4.13 9.95
N TYR A 90 -0.02 4.21 10.99
CA TYR A 90 -0.28 3.08 11.87
C TYR A 90 -0.79 1.84 11.10
N ASP A 91 -1.69 2.06 10.15
CA ASP A 91 -2.33 1.04 9.31
C ASP A 91 -1.36 0.28 8.41
N VAL A 92 -0.31 0.95 7.93
CA VAL A 92 0.71 0.35 7.06
C VAL A 92 1.87 -0.28 7.82
N LEU A 93 1.94 -0.10 9.14
CA LEU A 93 2.95 -0.71 10.00
C LEU A 93 2.51 -2.04 10.60
N ALA A 94 1.20 -2.31 10.67
CA ALA A 94 0.66 -3.60 11.09
C ALA A 94 0.67 -4.62 9.93
N ASP A 95 1.05 -5.87 10.22
CA ASP A 95 1.00 -6.99 9.27
C ASP A 95 -0.45 -7.39 8.92
N ASP A 96 -1.34 -7.28 9.90
CA ASP A 96 -2.78 -7.33 9.68
C ASP A 96 -3.33 -5.92 9.89
N PRO A 97 -3.56 -5.16 8.81
CA PRO A 97 -4.07 -3.80 8.94
C PRO A 97 -5.37 -3.80 9.75
N TYR A 98 -6.21 -4.84 9.69
CA TYR A 98 -7.57 -4.80 10.23
C TYR A 98 -7.72 -5.46 11.62
N LYS A 99 -6.65 -6.00 12.21
CA LYS A 99 -6.66 -6.43 13.62
C LYS A 99 -6.42 -5.25 14.56
N LEU A 100 -7.49 -4.81 15.21
CA LEU A 100 -7.41 -3.86 16.32
C LEU A 100 -6.82 -4.52 17.56
N ILE A 101 -5.53 -4.31 17.79
CA ILE A 101 -5.07 -3.93 19.13
C ILE A 101 -4.01 -2.86 18.87
N PRO A 102 -4.10 -1.66 19.51
CA PRO A 102 -2.93 -0.80 19.69
C PRO A 102 -1.93 -1.56 20.56
N ASP A 103 -1.27 -2.55 19.96
CA ASP A 103 -0.16 -3.22 20.59
C ASP A 103 0.95 -2.17 20.63
N LEU A 104 1.53 -1.96 21.81
CA LEU A 104 2.71 -1.12 22.05
C LEU A 104 3.96 -1.59 21.25
N LYS A 105 3.76 -2.51 20.30
CA LYS A 105 4.72 -3.17 19.44
C LYS A 105 4.66 -2.72 17.98
N VAL A 106 3.72 -1.86 17.58
CA VAL A 106 3.71 -1.33 16.21
C VAL A 106 4.98 -0.51 15.98
N LYS A 107 5.76 -0.95 15.00
CA LYS A 107 7.12 -0.48 14.77
C LYS A 107 7.40 -0.39 13.27
N ALA A 108 8.05 0.69 12.86
CA ALA A 108 8.61 0.80 11.53
C ALA A 108 9.95 0.07 11.51
N SER A 109 10.11 -0.82 10.53
CA SER A 109 11.26 -1.71 10.34
C SER A 109 11.56 -1.82 8.85
N LEU A 110 12.66 -2.48 8.47
CA LEU A 110 12.98 -2.69 7.05
C LEU A 110 11.89 -3.48 6.31
N ARG A 111 11.12 -4.31 7.02
CA ARG A 111 9.99 -5.05 6.43
C ARG A 111 8.91 -4.13 5.86
N ASN A 112 8.52 -3.09 6.60
CA ASN A 112 7.31 -2.31 6.33
C ASN A 112 7.57 -0.82 5.99
N ILE A 113 8.81 -0.32 6.08
CA ILE A 113 9.12 1.10 5.81
C ILE A 113 8.74 1.54 4.39
N ASN A 114 8.85 0.66 3.41
CA ASN A 114 8.42 0.96 2.05
C ASN A 114 6.90 1.18 1.94
N ARG A 115 6.09 0.57 2.84
CA ARG A 115 4.63 0.83 2.90
C ARG A 115 4.34 2.22 3.43
N VAL A 116 5.15 2.72 4.38
CA VAL A 116 5.09 4.11 4.87
C VAL A 116 5.33 5.08 3.73
N TRP A 117 6.43 4.90 3.00
CA TRP A 117 6.73 5.70 1.81
C TRP A 117 5.70 5.55 0.69
N GLY A 118 5.16 4.34 0.50
CA GLY A 118 4.09 4.05 -0.46
C GLY A 118 2.79 4.79 -0.13
N LYS A 119 2.34 4.77 1.12
CA LYS A 119 1.17 5.52 1.56
C LYS A 119 1.38 7.02 1.41
N ALA A 120 2.54 7.55 1.82
CA ALA A 120 2.86 8.97 1.61
C ALA A 120 2.87 9.36 0.13
N LEU A 121 3.38 8.48 -0.75
CA LEU A 121 3.33 8.66 -2.20
C LEU A 121 1.89 8.73 -2.70
N LEU A 122 1.04 7.79 -2.29
CA LEU A 122 -0.35 7.75 -2.75
C LEU A 122 -1.15 8.97 -2.27
N ILE A 123 -0.94 9.43 -1.03
CA ILE A 123 -1.50 10.70 -0.53
C ILE A 123 -1.04 11.89 -1.39
N GLY A 124 0.26 11.93 -1.75
CA GLY A 124 0.80 12.95 -2.64
C GLY A 124 0.20 12.89 -4.05
N ILE A 125 0.02 11.68 -4.60
CA ILE A 125 -0.61 11.47 -5.92
C ILE A 125 -2.05 11.97 -5.89
N ASN A 126 -2.80 11.69 -4.82
CA ASN A 126 -4.17 12.13 -4.66
C ASN A 126 -4.29 13.65 -4.56
N ALA A 127 -3.38 14.30 -3.83
CA ALA A 127 -3.32 15.76 -3.75
C ALA A 127 -2.95 16.39 -5.09
N ASP A 128 -1.95 15.86 -5.80
CA ASP A 128 -1.55 16.35 -7.13
C ASP A 128 -2.68 16.18 -8.16
N ALA A 129 -3.46 15.09 -8.08
CA ALA A 129 -4.62 14.87 -8.93
C ALA A 129 -5.74 15.89 -8.64
N ALA A 130 -6.06 16.11 -7.36
CA ALA A 130 -7.03 17.13 -6.96
C ALA A 130 -6.56 18.55 -7.34
N GLU A 131 -5.25 18.82 -7.31
CA GLU A 131 -4.69 20.11 -7.73
C GLU A 131 -4.89 20.33 -9.24
N LYS A 132 -4.70 19.30 -10.06
CA LYS A 132 -4.98 19.34 -11.50
C LYS A 132 -6.46 19.56 -11.82
N ASP A 133 -7.35 18.98 -11.01
CA ASP A 133 -8.81 19.14 -11.16
C ASP A 133 -9.31 20.49 -10.59
N GLY A 134 -8.44 21.29 -9.98
CA GLY A 134 -8.76 22.60 -9.41
C GLY A 134 -9.46 22.54 -8.05
N ASN A 135 -9.41 21.40 -7.37
CA ASN A 135 -10.17 21.12 -6.14
C ASN A 135 -9.31 20.53 -5.00
N ALA A 136 -8.01 20.85 -4.97
CA ALA A 136 -7.07 20.36 -3.94
C ALA A 136 -7.38 20.80 -2.50
N GLY A 137 -8.02 21.95 -2.27
CA GLY A 137 -8.25 22.46 -0.92
C GLY A 137 -6.98 22.47 -0.06
N SER A 138 -7.01 21.77 1.08
CA SER A 138 -5.88 21.56 1.99
C SER A 138 -5.06 20.28 1.72
N ALA A 139 -5.44 19.48 0.71
CA ALA A 139 -4.77 18.22 0.35
C ALA A 139 -3.27 18.38 0.09
N THR A 140 -2.83 19.47 -0.59
CA THR A 140 -1.41 19.71 -0.87
C THR A 140 -0.59 19.95 0.42
N ALA A 141 -1.18 20.57 1.45
CA ALA A 141 -0.52 20.76 2.75
C ALA A 141 -0.45 19.46 3.55
N ASN A 142 -1.51 18.66 3.49
CA ASN A 142 -1.58 17.34 4.13
C ASN A 142 -0.62 16.34 3.49
N ALA A 143 -0.49 16.34 2.15
CA ALA A 143 0.49 15.55 1.43
C ALA A 143 1.93 15.89 1.84
N LYS A 144 2.27 17.18 1.99
CA LYS A 144 3.58 17.59 2.52
C LYS A 144 3.80 17.08 3.94
N SER A 145 2.78 17.16 4.80
CA SER A 145 2.85 16.65 6.17
C SER A 145 3.05 15.14 6.24
N ALA A 146 2.39 14.37 5.36
CA ALA A 146 2.59 12.93 5.25
C ALA A 146 4.03 12.59 4.86
N ILE A 147 4.56 13.27 3.83
CA ILE A 147 5.93 13.03 3.36
C ILE A 147 6.96 13.37 4.44
N GLU A 148 6.74 14.45 5.20
CA GLU A 148 7.59 14.80 6.35
C GLU A 148 7.51 13.76 7.48
N GLY A 149 6.31 13.22 7.76
CA GLY A 149 6.13 12.14 8.72
C GLY A 149 6.84 10.83 8.30
N ALA A 150 6.75 10.48 7.01
CA ALA A 150 7.47 9.34 6.45
C ALA A 150 8.99 9.53 6.51
N GLU A 151 9.47 10.74 6.20
CA GLU A 151 10.89 11.07 6.30
C GLU A 151 11.39 11.00 7.74
N ALA A 152 10.62 11.48 8.72
CA ALA A 152 10.96 11.38 10.14
C ALA A 152 11.10 9.92 10.59
N LEU A 153 10.12 9.06 10.28
CA LEU A 153 10.17 7.63 10.58
C LEU A 153 11.34 6.94 9.90
N SER A 154 11.60 7.28 8.63
CA SER A 154 12.72 6.76 7.87
C SER A 154 14.06 7.16 8.48
N ASN A 155 14.20 8.41 8.93
CA ASN A 155 15.41 8.92 9.57
C ASN A 155 15.67 8.25 10.92
N ASP A 156 14.63 7.94 11.68
CA ASP A 156 14.76 7.25 12.96
C ASP A 156 15.08 5.77 12.78
N LEU A 157 14.43 5.10 11.81
CA LEU A 157 14.80 3.74 11.44
C LEU A 157 16.25 3.67 10.93
N GLN A 158 16.69 4.65 10.14
CA GLN A 158 18.06 4.70 9.64
C GLN A 158 19.07 4.70 10.78
N LYS A 159 18.85 5.49 11.85
CA LYS A 159 19.75 5.55 13.02
C LYS A 159 19.91 4.18 13.67
N ASP A 160 18.81 3.44 13.82
CA ASP A 160 18.81 2.13 14.47
C ASP A 160 19.42 1.05 13.56
N VAL A 161 19.12 1.10 12.26
CA VAL A 161 19.67 0.18 11.26
C VAL A 161 21.18 0.32 11.13
N VAL A 162 21.74 1.53 11.23
CA VAL A 162 23.20 1.75 11.09
C VAL A 162 24.00 1.54 12.38
N ASP A 163 23.34 1.33 13.52
CA ASP A 163 24.03 1.10 14.80
C ASP A 163 24.59 -0.34 14.87
N SER A 164 25.89 -0.48 14.56
CA SER A 164 26.57 -1.78 14.55
C SER A 164 26.64 -2.46 15.91
N LYS A 165 26.39 -1.74 17.02
CA LYS A 165 26.33 -2.34 18.36
C LYS A 165 25.19 -3.34 18.49
N ASN A 166 24.06 -3.08 17.82
CA ASN A 166 22.91 -3.97 17.80
C ASN A 166 23.23 -5.28 17.04
N TRP A 167 24.09 -5.21 16.03
CA TRP A 167 24.39 -6.35 15.14
C TRP A 167 25.26 -7.41 15.82
N ARG A 168 26.07 -7.01 16.81
CA ARG A 168 27.02 -7.92 17.49
C ARG A 168 26.34 -9.12 18.13
N GLY A 169 25.21 -8.90 18.82
CA GLY A 169 24.45 -9.99 19.43
C GLY A 169 23.98 -11.00 18.40
N TRP A 170 23.36 -10.50 17.33
CA TRP A 170 22.86 -11.33 16.23
C TRP A 170 23.99 -12.09 15.51
N PHE A 171 25.15 -11.47 15.33
CA PHE A 171 26.31 -12.16 14.77
C PHE A 171 26.76 -13.32 15.68
N ASP A 172 26.94 -13.02 16.97
CA ASP A 172 27.44 -13.96 17.98
C ASP A 172 26.54 -15.19 18.13
N ASP A 173 25.22 -15.02 18.04
CA ASP A 173 24.22 -16.09 18.20
C ASP A 173 24.42 -17.26 17.24
N ILE A 174 24.96 -17.01 16.04
CA ILE A 174 25.18 -18.05 15.02
C ILE A 174 26.66 -18.28 14.76
N ALA A 175 27.49 -17.24 14.72
CA ALA A 175 28.92 -17.38 14.42
C ALA A 175 29.63 -18.28 15.45
N LYS A 176 29.26 -18.21 16.74
CA LYS A 176 29.86 -19.04 17.79
C LYS A 176 29.42 -20.50 17.78
N LEU A 177 28.27 -20.81 17.17
CA LEU A 177 27.79 -22.18 17.04
C LEU A 177 28.57 -22.97 15.98
N ASN A 178 29.24 -22.28 15.06
CA ASN A 178 30.06 -22.92 14.04
C ASN A 178 31.42 -23.30 14.61
N SER A 179 31.78 -24.57 14.44
CA SER A 179 33.05 -25.12 14.91
C SER A 179 34.23 -24.60 14.07
N VAL A 180 35.26 -24.09 14.75
CA VAL A 180 36.58 -23.78 14.17
C VAL A 180 37.67 -24.73 14.68
N ARG A 181 37.29 -25.98 14.96
CA ARG A 181 38.13 -27.02 15.57
C ARG A 181 39.42 -27.33 14.82
N MET A 182 39.48 -27.07 13.51
CA MET A 182 40.70 -27.28 12.71
C MET A 182 41.84 -26.35 13.14
N LEU A 183 41.52 -25.28 13.88
CA LEU A 183 42.48 -24.36 14.49
C LEU A 183 42.86 -24.72 15.93
N GLY A 184 42.18 -25.72 16.54
CA GLY A 184 42.40 -26.19 17.90
C GLY A 184 41.07 -26.53 18.60
N GLN A 185 41.14 -27.42 19.59
CA GLN A 185 39.95 -27.92 20.31
C GLN A 185 39.18 -26.83 21.07
N ASP A 186 39.87 -25.76 21.44
CA ASP A 186 39.31 -24.61 22.17
C ASP A 186 39.22 -23.34 21.30
N ALA A 187 39.43 -23.45 19.98
CA ALA A 187 39.31 -22.30 19.10
C ALA A 187 37.85 -21.85 19.05
N ALA A 188 37.63 -20.54 19.14
CA ALA A 188 36.28 -19.95 19.12
C ALA A 188 36.21 -18.75 18.19
N MET A 189 35.05 -18.53 17.60
CA MET A 189 34.78 -17.33 16.79
C MET A 189 34.48 -16.13 17.67
N LYS A 190 35.06 -14.98 17.30
CA LYS A 190 34.76 -13.68 17.91
C LYS A 190 34.57 -12.61 16.83
N PRO A 191 33.60 -11.71 17.00
CA PRO A 191 33.49 -10.53 16.15
C PRO A 191 34.67 -9.61 16.44
N ILE A 192 35.19 -8.97 15.40
CA ILE A 192 36.27 -8.00 15.50
C ILE A 192 35.84 -6.69 14.87
N ASN A 193 36.40 -5.58 15.37
CA ASN A 193 36.21 -4.25 14.83
C ASN A 193 34.74 -3.93 14.50
N VAL A 194 33.82 -4.18 15.44
CA VAL A 194 32.37 -3.96 15.23
C VAL A 194 32.07 -2.51 14.83
N ASP A 195 32.86 -1.56 15.34
CA ASP A 195 32.77 -0.14 14.97
C ASP A 195 33.21 0.15 13.52
N GLN A 196 33.89 -0.80 12.86
CA GLN A 196 34.28 -0.75 11.45
C GLN A 196 33.32 -1.49 10.53
N TRP A 197 32.28 -2.13 11.06
CA TRP A 197 31.25 -2.76 10.23
C TRP A 197 30.52 -1.69 9.43
N GLN A 198 30.35 -1.95 8.14
CA GLN A 198 29.90 -0.99 7.14
C GLN A 198 28.54 -1.40 6.59
N ASN A 199 27.90 -0.43 5.96
CA ASN A 199 26.63 -0.58 5.28
C ASN A 199 26.73 -0.14 3.81
N SER A 200 25.80 -0.62 3.00
CA SER A 200 25.73 -0.32 1.57
C SER A 200 24.29 -0.24 1.08
N CYS A 201 24.07 0.54 0.02
CA CYS A 201 22.76 0.74 -0.61
C CYS A 201 22.78 0.07 -1.98
N MET A 202 22.64 -1.25 -1.96
CA MET A 202 22.81 -2.14 -3.12
C MET A 202 21.55 -2.21 -3.99
N MET A 203 21.70 -2.69 -5.23
CA MET A 203 20.58 -2.92 -6.17
C MET A 203 19.77 -1.65 -6.50
N ARG A 204 20.44 -0.53 -6.69
CA ARG A 204 19.81 0.75 -7.03
C ARG A 204 19.07 0.66 -8.36
N GLY A 205 17.82 1.12 -8.38
CA GLY A 205 16.93 1.03 -9.53
C GLY A 205 16.22 -0.32 -9.69
N ALA A 206 16.54 -1.33 -8.86
CA ALA A 206 15.77 -2.58 -8.80
C ALA A 206 14.40 -2.35 -8.15
N GLU A 207 13.53 -3.35 -8.22
CA GLU A 207 12.22 -3.28 -7.60
C GLU A 207 12.32 -3.15 -6.06
N SER A 208 11.44 -2.32 -5.50
CA SER A 208 11.07 -2.39 -4.09
C SER A 208 10.04 -3.49 -3.86
N ASN A 209 9.60 -3.64 -2.62
CA ASN A 209 8.50 -4.55 -2.29
C ASN A 209 7.10 -3.90 -2.38
N ILE A 210 6.96 -2.74 -3.03
CA ILE A 210 5.67 -2.09 -3.28
C ILE A 210 5.25 -2.36 -4.72
N GLU A 211 4.23 -3.21 -4.87
CA GLU A 211 3.60 -3.57 -6.12
C GLU A 211 2.59 -2.49 -6.54
N LEU A 212 2.73 -2.04 -7.79
CA LEU A 212 1.79 -1.18 -8.49
C LEU A 212 0.71 -2.05 -9.12
N PHE A 213 -0.51 -1.53 -9.08
CA PHE A 213 -1.67 -2.24 -9.57
C PHE A 213 -2.20 -1.59 -10.85
N GLY A 214 -2.63 -2.41 -11.82
CA GLY A 214 -2.95 -1.99 -13.20
C GLY A 214 -1.81 -2.28 -14.16
N ASP A 215 -2.01 -1.96 -15.45
CA ASP A 215 -1.05 -2.26 -16.51
C ASP A 215 -0.18 -1.04 -16.80
N ALA A 216 1.15 -1.21 -16.88
CA ALA A 216 2.02 -0.11 -17.26
C ALA A 216 1.70 0.42 -18.68
N PRO A 217 1.63 1.74 -18.91
CA PRO A 217 1.88 2.83 -17.96
C PRO A 217 0.64 3.31 -17.18
N ASN A 218 -0.53 2.73 -17.45
CA ASN A 218 -1.84 3.11 -16.90
C ASN A 218 -2.18 2.29 -15.65
N PHE A 219 -1.45 2.55 -14.57
CA PHE A 219 -1.78 2.00 -13.25
C PHE A 219 -3.13 2.55 -12.76
N ASN A 220 -3.77 1.84 -11.81
CA ASN A 220 -5.02 2.26 -11.15
C ASN A 220 -4.75 3.40 -10.16
N LEU A 221 -4.24 4.53 -10.67
CA LEU A 221 -4.02 5.79 -9.97
C LEU A 221 -5.16 6.76 -10.31
N PRO A 222 -5.30 7.87 -9.57
CA PRO A 222 -6.35 8.84 -9.81
C PRO A 222 -6.43 9.28 -11.28
N PRO A 223 -7.64 9.48 -11.82
CA PRO A 223 -7.82 9.93 -13.20
C PRO A 223 -6.95 11.14 -13.52
N GLY A 224 -6.28 11.13 -14.68
CA GLY A 224 -5.38 12.21 -15.10
C GLY A 224 -3.99 12.22 -14.44
N TYR A 225 -3.70 11.29 -13.53
CA TYR A 225 -2.36 11.09 -12.99
C TYR A 225 -1.64 9.94 -13.71
N GLN A 226 -0.41 10.20 -14.17
CA GLN A 226 0.47 9.18 -14.72
C GLN A 226 1.78 9.18 -13.95
N LEU A 227 2.14 8.01 -13.44
CA LEU A 227 3.42 7.82 -12.77
C LEU A 227 4.55 7.81 -13.80
N SER A 228 5.62 8.56 -13.56
CA SER A 228 6.79 8.58 -14.45
C SER A 228 7.36 7.18 -14.67
N ALA A 229 7.76 6.86 -15.90
CA ALA A 229 8.44 5.61 -16.26
C ALA A 229 9.71 5.35 -15.43
N ASP A 230 10.34 6.41 -14.92
CA ASP A 230 11.51 6.31 -14.07
C ASP A 230 11.19 5.79 -12.67
N ALA A 231 9.94 5.92 -12.20
CA ALA A 231 9.53 5.57 -10.85
C ALA A 231 9.21 4.08 -10.66
N TYR A 232 9.02 3.30 -11.73
CA TYR A 232 8.66 1.88 -11.64
C TYR A 232 9.53 0.95 -12.50
N THR A 233 9.54 -0.33 -12.16
CA THR A 233 10.22 -1.41 -12.89
C THR A 233 9.45 -2.73 -12.78
N SER A 234 9.56 -3.60 -13.78
CA SER A 234 9.27 -5.02 -13.59
C SER A 234 10.42 -5.70 -12.81
N SER A 235 10.21 -6.95 -12.39
CA SER A 235 11.27 -7.68 -11.67
C SER A 235 12.57 -7.76 -12.47
N THR A 236 13.67 -7.37 -11.82
CA THR A 236 15.02 -7.33 -12.38
C THR A 236 15.80 -8.64 -12.23
N ARG A 237 15.22 -9.66 -11.58
CA ARG A 237 15.87 -10.96 -11.41
C ARG A 237 16.10 -11.65 -12.75
N GLU A 238 17.31 -12.19 -12.94
CA GLU A 238 17.68 -12.95 -14.15
C GLU A 238 16.80 -14.19 -14.34
N SER A 239 16.51 -14.91 -13.26
CA SER A 239 15.58 -16.04 -13.24
C SER A 239 14.22 -15.60 -12.72
N LYS A 240 13.38 -15.03 -13.60
CA LYS A 240 12.04 -14.59 -13.26
C LYS A 240 11.19 -15.77 -12.79
N VAL A 241 10.67 -15.66 -11.57
CA VAL A 241 9.74 -16.65 -11.00
C VAL A 241 8.42 -16.55 -11.76
N ALA A 242 7.72 -17.67 -11.94
CA ALA A 242 6.48 -17.73 -12.72
C ALA A 242 5.40 -16.71 -12.31
N GLY A 243 5.42 -16.23 -11.05
CA GLY A 243 4.50 -15.21 -10.55
C GLY A 243 4.93 -13.76 -10.75
N ALA A 244 6.13 -13.49 -11.30
CA ALA A 244 6.66 -12.14 -11.49
C ALA A 244 6.24 -11.49 -12.83
N GLY A 245 5.67 -12.28 -13.75
CA GLY A 245 5.19 -11.77 -15.04
C GLY A 245 4.01 -10.81 -14.87
N GLY A 246 4.07 -9.65 -15.53
CA GLY A 246 3.02 -8.62 -15.48
C GLY A 246 3.01 -7.74 -14.22
N ARG A 247 3.82 -8.06 -13.19
CA ARG A 247 3.94 -7.22 -11.99
C ARG A 247 4.90 -6.07 -12.21
N HIS A 248 4.51 -4.91 -11.70
CA HIS A 248 5.34 -3.71 -11.66
C HIS A 248 5.49 -3.24 -10.22
N PHE A 249 6.65 -2.68 -9.90
CA PHE A 249 7.01 -2.26 -8.56
C PHE A 249 7.62 -0.87 -8.60
N LEU A 250 7.51 -0.11 -7.51
CA LEU A 250 8.27 1.13 -7.36
C LEU A 250 9.78 0.84 -7.35
N LYS A 251 10.60 1.68 -7.99
CA LYS A 251 12.06 1.52 -8.02
C LYS A 251 12.70 1.92 -6.68
N GLY A 252 13.60 1.08 -6.18
CA GLY A 252 14.39 1.35 -4.98
C GLY A 252 15.58 2.28 -5.24
N TYR A 253 15.88 3.15 -4.27
CA TYR A 253 16.94 4.17 -4.31
C TYR A 253 16.90 5.10 -5.54
N THR A 254 15.74 5.24 -6.17
CA THR A 254 15.48 6.20 -7.24
C THR A 254 14.54 7.29 -6.70
N PRO A 255 14.85 8.59 -6.91
CA PRO A 255 13.98 9.66 -6.44
C PRO A 255 12.65 9.62 -7.19
N ILE A 256 11.54 9.67 -6.46
CA ILE A 256 10.19 9.83 -7.02
C ILE A 256 9.65 11.16 -6.53
N THR A 257 9.38 12.09 -7.44
CA THR A 257 8.87 13.43 -7.09
C THR A 257 7.35 13.46 -7.17
N VAL A 258 6.71 13.89 -6.08
CA VAL A 258 5.26 14.09 -5.97
C VAL A 258 4.99 15.26 -5.01
N ALA A 259 3.98 16.10 -5.27
CA ALA A 259 3.66 17.25 -4.42
C ALA A 259 4.85 18.16 -4.06
N GLY A 260 5.82 18.30 -4.99
CA GLY A 260 7.04 19.10 -4.81
C GLY A 260 8.06 18.52 -3.80
N LYS A 261 7.91 17.26 -3.39
CA LYS A 261 8.82 16.55 -2.49
C LYS A 261 9.31 15.26 -3.13
N THR A 262 10.42 14.72 -2.62
CA THR A 262 11.01 13.48 -3.13
C THR A 262 10.80 12.34 -2.13
N ILE A 263 10.28 11.23 -2.65
CA ILE A 263 10.06 9.98 -1.93
C ILE A 263 11.10 8.96 -2.38
N TRP A 264 11.43 8.05 -1.48
CA TRP A 264 12.42 7.02 -1.66
C TRP A 264 11.85 5.66 -1.29
N GLN A 265 12.31 4.61 -1.96
CA GLN A 265 12.00 3.23 -1.64
C GLN A 265 13.30 2.46 -1.44
N ILE A 266 13.28 1.39 -0.66
CA ILE A 266 14.41 0.47 -0.52
C ILE A 266 14.20 -0.70 -1.49
N PRO A 267 15.21 -1.08 -2.30
CA PRO A 267 15.08 -2.19 -3.23
C PRO A 267 15.08 -3.53 -2.47
N PHE A 268 14.06 -4.33 -2.79
CA PHE A 268 13.83 -5.67 -2.28
C PHE A 268 13.31 -6.52 -3.44
N PRO A 269 14.20 -7.12 -4.24
CA PRO A 269 13.81 -7.87 -5.42
C PRO A 269 12.78 -8.95 -5.13
N TYR A 270 11.84 -9.12 -6.06
CA TYR A 270 10.68 -9.96 -5.85
C TYR A 270 11.08 -11.42 -5.66
N ASP A 271 10.59 -12.05 -4.59
CA ASP A 271 10.86 -13.45 -4.24
C ASP A 271 12.36 -13.77 -4.03
N GLU A 272 13.21 -12.76 -3.82
CA GLU A 272 14.61 -12.95 -3.48
C GLU A 272 14.79 -13.08 -1.97
N LYS A 273 15.66 -14.01 -1.56
CA LYS A 273 15.97 -14.24 -0.15
C LYS A 273 17.16 -13.40 0.27
N THR A 274 17.24 -13.10 1.57
CA THR A 274 18.47 -12.61 2.19
C THR A 274 19.62 -13.58 1.88
N HIS A 275 20.72 -13.06 1.31
CA HIS A 275 21.85 -13.86 0.85
C HIS A 275 23.17 -13.09 0.94
N LEU A 276 24.28 -13.79 0.76
CA LEU A 276 25.62 -13.20 0.76
C LEU A 276 25.95 -12.62 -0.60
N VAL A 277 26.64 -11.49 -0.60
CA VAL A 277 27.03 -10.76 -1.82
C VAL A 277 28.55 -10.62 -1.89
N SER A 278 29.06 -10.33 -3.09
CA SER A 278 30.49 -10.15 -3.25
C SER A 278 30.97 -8.82 -2.64
N GLY A 279 32.20 -8.82 -2.11
CA GLY A 279 32.84 -7.61 -1.59
C GLY A 279 32.95 -6.48 -2.62
N PRO A 280 33.35 -6.75 -3.88
CA PRO A 280 33.39 -5.72 -4.92
C PRO A 280 32.04 -5.06 -5.18
N GLU A 281 30.95 -5.83 -5.24
CA GLU A 281 29.59 -5.27 -5.42
C GLU A 281 29.17 -4.44 -4.23
N PHE A 282 29.41 -4.94 -3.01
CA PHE A 282 29.10 -4.23 -1.77
C PHE A 282 29.83 -2.88 -1.71
N VAL A 283 31.14 -2.87 -2.00
CA VAL A 283 31.98 -1.67 -1.97
C VAL A 283 31.57 -0.68 -3.06
N ARG A 284 31.28 -1.15 -4.27
CA ARG A 284 30.82 -0.29 -5.39
C ARG A 284 29.60 0.55 -5.02
N ASP A 285 28.64 -0.06 -4.32
CA ASP A 285 27.33 0.57 -4.05
C ASP A 285 27.26 1.31 -2.70
N LYS A 286 28.39 1.43 -2.00
CA LYS A 286 28.48 2.24 -0.77
C LYS A 286 28.10 3.70 -1.04
N PRO A 287 27.38 4.37 -0.12
CA PRO A 287 27.08 5.81 -0.24
C PRO A 287 28.31 6.69 -0.50
N ALA A 288 29.48 6.34 0.06
CA ALA A 288 30.73 7.07 -0.15
C ALA A 288 31.28 6.97 -1.58
N ASN A 289 31.06 5.85 -2.27
CA ASN A 289 31.59 5.59 -3.62
C ASN A 289 30.57 5.94 -4.72
N LYS A 290 29.29 5.76 -4.41
CA LYS A 290 28.16 6.11 -5.28
C LYS A 290 27.15 6.89 -4.44
N PRO A 291 27.23 8.23 -4.37
CA PRO A 291 26.31 9.03 -3.58
C PRO A 291 24.84 8.86 -4.01
N LEU A 292 23.91 9.03 -3.07
CA LEU A 292 22.47 9.21 -3.32
C LEU A 292 22.11 10.66 -3.02
N SER A 293 21.11 11.22 -3.69
CA SER A 293 20.52 12.50 -3.27
C SER A 293 19.60 12.36 -2.05
N TRP A 294 19.36 11.13 -1.58
CA TRP A 294 18.71 10.87 -0.30
C TRP A 294 19.69 11.18 0.84
N ALA A 295 19.36 12.17 1.68
CA ALA A 295 20.25 12.64 2.74
C ALA A 295 20.62 11.58 3.77
N LYS A 296 19.68 10.69 4.11
CA LYS A 296 19.86 9.60 5.10
C LYS A 296 19.27 8.30 4.55
N PRO A 297 19.94 7.66 3.58
CA PRO A 297 19.43 6.45 2.98
C PRO A 297 19.47 5.32 4.01
N ILE A 298 18.37 4.57 4.08
CA ILE A 298 18.35 3.34 4.87
C ILE A 298 19.08 2.26 4.06
N PRO A 299 20.19 1.69 4.55
CA PRO A 299 20.90 0.64 3.83
C PRO A 299 20.15 -0.69 3.87
N ASN A 300 20.33 -1.50 2.84
CA ASN A 300 19.78 -2.86 2.73
C ASN A 300 20.87 -3.94 2.76
N ALA A 301 22.14 -3.56 2.83
CA ALA A 301 23.26 -4.48 2.88
C ALA A 301 24.26 -4.10 3.99
N PHE A 302 24.86 -5.12 4.61
CA PHE A 302 25.71 -4.99 5.79
C PHE A 302 26.97 -5.85 5.65
N SER A 303 28.08 -5.40 6.22
CA SER A 303 29.30 -6.20 6.35
C SER A 303 29.49 -6.66 7.78
N ALA A 304 29.98 -7.87 7.98
CA ALA A 304 30.44 -8.36 9.27
C ALA A 304 31.85 -8.92 9.16
N GLU A 305 32.64 -8.71 10.21
CA GLU A 305 34.00 -9.20 10.32
C GLU A 305 34.16 -10.02 11.60
N GLY A 306 34.79 -11.18 11.47
CA GLY A 306 35.08 -12.06 12.58
C GLY A 306 36.47 -12.67 12.48
N ALA A 307 37.00 -13.06 13.63
CA ALA A 307 38.24 -13.81 13.72
C ALA A 307 38.05 -15.04 14.59
N SER A 308 38.72 -16.13 14.22
CA SER A 308 38.92 -17.26 15.11
C SER A 308 39.99 -16.91 16.14
N VAL A 309 39.80 -17.30 17.40
CA VAL A 309 40.78 -17.03 18.46
C VAL A 309 41.22 -18.36 19.06
N LYS A 310 42.53 -18.62 19.04
CA LYS A 310 43.15 -19.79 19.67
C LYS A 310 43.43 -19.52 21.15
N THR A 311 43.29 -20.55 22.00
CA THR A 311 43.71 -20.49 23.40
C THR A 311 45.22 -20.26 23.48
N GLY A 312 45.63 -19.14 24.10
CA GLY A 312 47.03 -18.70 24.15
C GLY A 312 47.35 -17.40 23.39
N GLY A 313 46.36 -16.79 22.72
CA GLY A 313 46.50 -15.44 22.13
C GLY A 313 47.30 -15.37 20.82
N GLY A 314 47.55 -16.52 20.18
CA GLY A 314 48.18 -16.56 18.86
C GLY A 314 47.27 -15.98 17.75
N PRO A 315 47.84 -15.55 16.62
CA PRO A 315 47.10 -14.97 15.51
C PRO A 315 46.05 -15.98 14.99
N GLY A 316 44.84 -15.47 14.86
CA GLY A 316 43.69 -16.18 14.32
C GLY A 316 43.51 -15.96 12.83
N GLU A 317 42.60 -16.72 12.22
CA GLU A 317 42.15 -16.42 10.86
C GLU A 317 41.07 -15.35 10.90
N HIS A 318 41.14 -14.41 9.96
CA HIS A 318 40.21 -13.30 9.80
C HIS A 318 39.34 -13.53 8.57
N ALA A 319 38.05 -13.23 8.67
CA ALA A 319 37.16 -13.24 7.52
C ALA A 319 36.16 -12.09 7.59
N THR A 320 35.82 -11.58 6.41
CA THR A 320 34.79 -10.56 6.21
C THR A 320 33.72 -11.13 5.28
N SER A 321 32.47 -10.87 5.62
CA SER A 321 31.31 -11.31 4.84
C SER A 321 30.36 -10.15 4.64
N TYR A 322 29.69 -10.15 3.49
CA TYR A 322 28.74 -9.11 3.11
C TYR A 322 27.39 -9.77 2.87
N VAL A 323 26.33 -9.21 3.44
CA VAL A 323 24.97 -9.71 3.35
C VAL A 323 24.06 -8.64 2.76
N ILE A 324 23.16 -9.04 1.87
CA ILE A 324 22.03 -8.21 1.45
C ILE A 324 20.74 -8.77 2.07
N THR A 325 19.88 -7.87 2.51
CA THR A 325 18.66 -8.18 3.25
C THR A 325 17.44 -8.01 2.37
N ASN A 326 16.48 -8.92 2.53
CA ASN A 326 15.21 -8.87 1.84
C ASN A 326 14.14 -9.52 2.74
N PRO A 327 13.04 -8.81 3.08
CA PRO A 327 11.95 -9.35 3.88
C PRO A 327 11.20 -10.49 3.19
N HIS A 328 11.40 -10.68 1.89
CA HIS A 328 10.73 -11.70 1.08
C HIS A 328 9.19 -11.57 1.13
N GLN A 329 8.71 -10.33 1.22
CA GLN A 329 7.30 -10.00 1.34
C GLN A 329 7.00 -8.78 0.47
N SER A 330 5.95 -8.87 -0.35
CA SER A 330 5.45 -7.79 -1.21
C SER A 330 4.14 -7.23 -0.69
N PHE A 331 3.93 -5.94 -0.92
CA PHE A 331 2.74 -5.20 -0.51
C PHE A 331 2.18 -4.44 -1.71
N ARG A 332 0.86 -4.29 -1.76
CA ARG A 332 0.21 -3.44 -2.76
C ARG A 332 0.28 -1.98 -2.31
N LEU A 333 0.52 -1.07 -3.24
CA LEU A 333 0.37 0.37 -3.01
C LEU A 333 -1.08 0.66 -2.61
N SER A 334 -1.30 1.07 -1.36
CA SER A 334 -2.64 1.18 -0.76
C SER A 334 -2.66 2.12 0.47
N ILE A 335 -3.88 2.53 0.85
CA ILE A 335 -4.24 3.23 2.09
C ILE A 335 -5.26 2.34 2.84
N PRO A 336 -4.83 1.30 3.57
CA PRO A 336 -5.74 0.28 4.12
C PRO A 336 -6.85 0.84 5.03
N HIS A 337 -6.54 1.75 5.95
CA HIS A 337 -7.54 2.37 6.84
C HIS A 337 -8.11 3.62 6.20
N SER A 338 -8.81 3.43 5.10
CA SER A 338 -9.48 4.52 4.42
C SER A 338 -10.89 4.17 3.98
N PHE A 339 -11.68 5.22 3.78
CA PHE A 339 -13.09 5.14 3.47
C PHE A 339 -13.50 6.20 2.46
N LEU A 340 -14.63 5.97 1.82
CA LEU A 340 -15.34 6.94 1.01
C LEU A 340 -16.70 7.19 1.67
N LYS A 341 -17.07 8.46 1.82
CA LYS A 341 -18.34 8.87 2.40
C LYS A 341 -19.36 9.15 1.29
N ILE A 342 -20.60 8.73 1.50
CA ILE A 342 -21.75 9.09 0.68
C ILE A 342 -22.72 9.81 1.61
N HIS A 343 -23.02 11.06 1.30
CA HIS A 343 -23.99 11.89 2.00
C HIS A 343 -25.21 12.09 1.12
N VAL A 344 -26.39 11.67 1.58
CA VAL A 344 -27.66 11.90 0.89
C VAL A 344 -28.40 13.03 1.59
N GLU A 345 -28.47 14.19 0.95
CA GLU A 345 -29.22 15.32 1.50
C GLU A 345 -30.71 15.03 1.59
N LYS A 346 -31.38 15.72 2.52
CA LYS A 346 -32.83 15.67 2.55
C LYS A 346 -33.37 16.29 1.28
N PRO A 347 -34.22 15.56 0.55
CA PRO A 347 -34.71 16.04 -0.71
C PRO A 347 -35.68 17.20 -0.53
N LYS A 348 -35.75 18.06 -1.53
CA LYS A 348 -36.55 19.29 -1.51
C LYS A 348 -37.52 19.34 -2.67
N THR A 349 -38.62 20.06 -2.50
CA THR A 349 -39.57 20.35 -3.56
C THR A 349 -39.44 21.79 -4.00
N HIS A 350 -39.28 22.01 -5.31
CA HIS A 350 -39.26 23.32 -5.94
C HIS A 350 -40.55 23.52 -6.75
N TRP A 351 -41.16 24.69 -6.62
CA TRP A 351 -42.46 24.98 -7.24
C TRP A 351 -42.26 25.92 -8.41
N LYS A 352 -42.53 25.45 -9.62
CA LYS A 352 -42.36 26.20 -10.86
C LYS A 352 -43.72 26.48 -11.49
N PHE A 353 -43.93 27.73 -11.88
CA PHE A 353 -45.16 28.19 -12.51
C PHE A 353 -44.85 28.84 -13.85
N LEU A 354 -45.76 28.71 -14.83
CA LEU A 354 -45.62 29.35 -16.14
C LEU A 354 -46.61 30.53 -16.28
N PRO A 355 -46.22 31.75 -15.89
CA PRO A 355 -47.10 32.92 -15.98
C PRO A 355 -47.31 33.39 -17.43
N TYR A 356 -46.33 33.22 -18.32
CA TYR A 356 -46.44 33.62 -19.73
C TYR A 356 -45.51 32.87 -20.69
N VAL A 357 -44.17 33.04 -20.56
CA VAL A 357 -43.18 32.49 -21.51
C VAL A 357 -42.12 31.60 -20.89
N ASP A 358 -41.73 31.87 -19.64
CA ASP A 358 -40.69 31.12 -18.94
C ASP A 358 -41.20 30.62 -17.58
N TRP A 359 -40.67 29.47 -17.15
CA TRP A 359 -40.92 28.92 -15.82
C TRP A 359 -40.29 29.79 -14.74
N VAL A 360 -41.07 30.14 -13.73
CA VAL A 360 -40.64 30.92 -12.58
C VAL A 360 -40.75 30.04 -11.34
N GLU A 361 -39.64 29.89 -10.63
CA GLU A 361 -39.66 29.29 -9.30
C GLU A 361 -40.31 30.27 -8.30
N PHE A 362 -41.27 29.77 -7.52
CA PHE A 362 -42.03 30.61 -6.60
C PHE A 362 -42.26 29.92 -5.26
N GLY A 363 -41.97 30.63 -4.17
CA GLY A 363 -42.06 30.12 -2.79
C GLY A 363 -40.76 29.49 -2.29
N ASP A 364 -40.74 29.13 -1.02
CA ASP A 364 -39.58 28.50 -0.39
C ASP A 364 -39.56 26.98 -0.71
N PRO A 365 -38.39 26.40 -1.00
CA PRO A 365 -38.25 24.95 -1.13
C PRO A 365 -38.72 24.22 0.13
N GLN A 366 -39.46 23.13 -0.06
CA GLN A 366 -40.00 22.34 1.05
C GLN A 366 -39.26 21.02 1.18
N GLU A 367 -38.60 20.78 2.32
CA GLU A 367 -37.98 19.49 2.62
C GLU A 367 -39.03 18.40 2.79
N TYR A 368 -38.74 17.21 2.26
CA TYR A 368 -39.48 15.99 2.58
C TYR A 368 -38.51 14.91 3.09
N ASP A 369 -39.06 13.92 3.80
CA ASP A 369 -38.27 12.81 4.31
C ASP A 369 -38.28 11.61 3.36
N PHE A 370 -37.44 10.63 3.68
CA PHE A 370 -37.33 9.39 2.92
C PHE A 370 -38.34 8.32 3.37
N SER A 371 -39.35 8.65 4.20
CA SER A 371 -40.19 7.66 4.89
C SER A 371 -41.35 7.10 4.06
N GLY A 372 -41.69 7.74 2.94
CA GLY A 372 -42.71 7.25 2.02
C GLY A 372 -43.38 8.35 1.20
N LYS A 373 -44.55 8.03 0.63
CA LYS A 373 -45.43 9.01 -0.03
C LYS A 373 -45.77 10.11 0.97
N GLN A 374 -45.34 11.33 0.68
CA GLN A 374 -45.75 12.53 1.39
C GLN A 374 -46.72 13.36 0.55
N SER A 375 -47.50 14.17 1.26
CA SER A 375 -48.36 15.19 0.68
C SER A 375 -47.82 16.56 1.09
N GLN A 376 -47.55 17.42 0.13
CA GLN A 376 -47.13 18.79 0.40
C GLN A 376 -48.08 19.79 -0.26
N SER A 377 -48.28 20.93 0.38
CA SER A 377 -49.09 22.01 -0.18
C SER A 377 -48.20 23.03 -0.87
N GLY A 378 -48.46 23.24 -2.15
CA GLY A 378 -47.75 24.22 -2.96
C GLY A 378 -48.11 25.66 -2.59
N PRO A 379 -47.18 26.61 -2.78
CA PRO A 379 -47.45 28.02 -2.59
C PRO A 379 -48.47 28.52 -3.63
N THR A 380 -49.17 29.61 -3.30
CA THR A 380 -50.07 30.29 -4.23
C THR A 380 -49.32 31.43 -4.91
N MET A 381 -49.14 31.35 -6.23
CA MET A 381 -48.51 32.39 -7.04
C MET A 381 -49.55 33.40 -7.58
N PRO A 382 -49.45 34.68 -7.21
CA PRO A 382 -50.22 35.75 -7.85
C PRO A 382 -49.82 35.89 -9.32
N LEU A 383 -50.81 35.99 -10.22
CA LEU A 383 -50.59 36.06 -11.67
C LEU A 383 -49.76 34.88 -12.24
N GLY A 384 -49.76 33.72 -11.57
CA GLY A 384 -48.97 32.55 -11.97
C GLY A 384 -49.51 31.80 -13.20
N GLY A 385 -50.61 32.25 -13.80
CA GLY A 385 -51.24 31.62 -14.96
C GLY A 385 -51.75 32.63 -15.98
N VAL A 386 -51.76 32.24 -17.25
CA VAL A 386 -52.20 33.09 -18.37
C VAL A 386 -53.69 33.40 -18.19
N GLY A 387 -54.00 34.65 -17.85
CA GLY A 387 -55.38 35.11 -17.61
C GLY A 387 -55.95 34.76 -16.23
N CYS A 388 -55.15 34.21 -15.31
CA CYS A 388 -55.62 33.83 -13.97
C CYS A 388 -55.21 34.88 -12.91
N THR A 389 -56.04 35.07 -11.86
CA THR A 389 -55.67 35.99 -10.76
C THR A 389 -54.64 35.39 -9.82
N THR A 390 -54.79 34.10 -9.50
CA THR A 390 -53.85 33.30 -8.72
C THR A 390 -53.82 31.88 -9.26
N SER A 391 -52.64 31.26 -9.24
CA SER A 391 -52.44 29.83 -9.48
C SER A 391 -51.82 29.21 -8.22
N SER A 392 -52.22 27.99 -7.87
CA SER A 392 -51.59 27.20 -6.82
C SER A 392 -51.50 25.76 -7.31
N ALA A 393 -50.37 25.11 -7.05
CA ALA A 393 -50.19 23.69 -7.32
C ALA A 393 -51.05 22.80 -6.40
N GLY A 394 -51.75 23.37 -5.42
CA GLY A 394 -52.65 22.63 -4.52
C GLY A 394 -51.89 21.67 -3.58
N GLU A 395 -52.60 20.64 -3.11
CA GLU A 395 -51.98 19.52 -2.40
C GLU A 395 -51.43 18.53 -3.43
N VAL A 396 -50.14 18.24 -3.34
CA VAL A 396 -49.42 17.33 -4.22
C VAL A 396 -49.08 16.07 -3.45
N ASP A 397 -49.73 15.00 -3.86
CA ASP A 397 -49.62 13.67 -3.29
C ASP A 397 -48.55 12.85 -4.03
N GLY A 398 -47.66 12.15 -3.33
CA GLY A 398 -46.71 11.22 -3.99
C GLY A 398 -45.25 11.66 -3.97
N ILE A 399 -44.95 12.75 -3.28
CA ILE A 399 -43.59 13.26 -3.13
C ILE A 399 -42.75 12.26 -2.32
N GLY A 400 -41.51 12.02 -2.76
CA GLY A 400 -40.56 11.07 -2.16
C GLY A 400 -40.66 9.61 -2.63
N LEU A 401 -41.60 9.29 -3.53
CA LEU A 401 -41.68 7.93 -4.11
C LEU A 401 -40.47 7.56 -4.96
N ASP A 402 -39.76 8.53 -5.53
CA ASP A 402 -38.48 8.34 -6.22
C ASP A 402 -37.39 7.80 -5.33
N VAL A 403 -37.28 8.35 -4.12
CA VAL A 403 -36.15 8.03 -3.24
C VAL A 403 -36.45 6.79 -2.39
N THR A 404 -37.71 6.60 -1.99
CA THR A 404 -38.12 5.58 -1.01
C THR A 404 -38.00 4.12 -1.45
N LEU A 405 -37.76 3.85 -2.73
CA LEU A 405 -37.67 2.50 -3.30
C LEU A 405 -36.34 2.22 -4.01
N ARG A 406 -35.40 3.17 -3.99
CA ARG A 406 -34.12 3.07 -4.69
C ARG A 406 -33.00 2.78 -3.70
N THR A 407 -32.13 1.83 -4.05
CA THR A 407 -30.87 1.61 -3.33
C THR A 407 -29.94 2.80 -3.53
N LEU A 408 -28.87 2.91 -2.72
CA LEU A 408 -27.85 3.95 -2.96
C LEU A 408 -27.30 3.90 -4.38
N ASP A 409 -27.17 2.70 -4.95
CA ASP A 409 -26.76 2.52 -6.33
C ASP A 409 -27.72 3.20 -7.32
N MET A 410 -29.01 2.91 -7.21
CA MET A 410 -30.05 3.51 -8.07
C MET A 410 -30.25 5.01 -7.83
N LEU A 411 -29.86 5.50 -6.65
CA LEU A 411 -29.85 6.92 -6.30
C LEU A 411 -28.60 7.66 -6.77
N MET A 412 -27.50 6.98 -7.05
CA MET A 412 -26.26 7.61 -7.53
C MET A 412 -26.06 7.41 -9.04
N PHE A 413 -26.51 6.27 -9.55
CA PHE A 413 -26.34 5.82 -10.92
C PHE A 413 -27.69 5.33 -11.47
N PRO A 414 -28.71 6.21 -11.62
CA PRO A 414 -30.00 5.78 -12.12
C PRO A 414 -29.89 5.18 -13.53
N PRO A 415 -30.53 4.03 -13.80
CA PRO A 415 -30.47 3.36 -15.10
C PRO A 415 -31.11 4.19 -16.23
N GLU A 416 -31.90 5.20 -15.89
CA GLU A 416 -32.55 6.10 -16.84
C GLU A 416 -31.57 7.09 -17.49
N PHE A 417 -30.41 7.35 -16.87
CA PHE A 417 -29.31 8.04 -17.54
C PHE A 417 -28.65 7.09 -18.52
N LYS A 418 -28.62 7.47 -19.80
CA LYS A 418 -27.85 6.69 -20.78
C LYS A 418 -26.38 6.76 -20.40
N ILE A 419 -25.83 5.62 -20.02
CA ILE A 419 -24.39 5.34 -19.94
C ILE A 419 -23.75 5.90 -21.22
N GLY A 420 -23.08 7.05 -21.10
CA GLY A 420 -22.66 7.88 -22.24
C GLY A 420 -22.49 9.36 -21.90
N ASP A 421 -23.12 9.85 -20.82
CA ASP A 421 -22.81 11.17 -20.27
C ASP A 421 -21.44 11.10 -19.55
N ASN A 422 -20.50 11.95 -19.97
CA ASN A 422 -19.11 11.93 -19.51
C ASN A 422 -18.98 12.07 -17.99
N ASP A 423 -19.96 12.70 -17.34
CA ASP A 423 -19.91 13.09 -15.93
C ASP A 423 -20.21 11.93 -14.96
N MET A 424 -21.16 11.04 -15.29
CA MET A 424 -21.41 9.81 -14.51
C MET A 424 -20.23 8.84 -14.60
N SER A 425 -19.65 8.69 -15.79
CA SER A 425 -18.45 7.88 -15.99
C SER A 425 -17.26 8.45 -15.22
N GLN A 426 -17.19 9.77 -15.05
CA GLN A 426 -16.18 10.43 -14.25
C GLN A 426 -16.35 10.15 -12.75
N LEU A 427 -17.57 10.27 -12.20
CA LEU A 427 -17.85 9.95 -10.79
C LEU A 427 -17.52 8.48 -10.48
N GLU A 428 -18.00 7.57 -11.31
CA GLU A 428 -17.71 6.13 -11.17
C GLU A 428 -16.20 5.89 -11.23
N GLY A 429 -15.50 6.51 -12.18
CA GLY A 429 -14.04 6.44 -12.28
C GLY A 429 -13.32 6.91 -11.02
N TYR A 430 -13.75 8.02 -10.42
CA TYR A 430 -13.22 8.49 -9.14
C TYR A 430 -13.45 7.47 -8.02
N MET A 431 -14.68 6.97 -7.87
CA MET A 431 -15.02 6.02 -6.81
C MET A 431 -14.29 4.69 -6.97
N VAL A 432 -14.24 4.14 -8.19
CA VAL A 432 -13.53 2.88 -8.50
C VAL A 432 -12.03 3.02 -8.23
N ASN A 433 -11.44 4.17 -8.53
CA ASN A 433 -10.06 4.43 -8.16
C ASN A 433 -9.89 4.43 -6.63
N ARG A 434 -10.73 5.16 -5.88
CA ARG A 434 -10.64 5.23 -4.41
C ARG A 434 -10.80 3.87 -3.74
N ILE A 435 -11.75 3.05 -4.15
CA ILE A 435 -11.91 1.71 -3.56
C ILE A 435 -10.70 0.82 -3.81
N ASN A 436 -9.99 0.98 -4.94
CA ASN A 436 -8.77 0.23 -5.23
C ASN A 436 -7.58 0.66 -4.37
N GLU A 437 -7.59 1.88 -3.84
CA GLU A 437 -6.59 2.35 -2.88
C GLU A 437 -6.79 1.72 -1.50
N MET A 438 -8.02 1.35 -1.12
CA MET A 438 -8.32 0.69 0.15
C MET A 438 -7.82 -0.77 0.20
N VAL A 439 -7.65 -1.40 -0.96
CA VAL A 439 -7.29 -2.82 -1.08
C VAL A 439 -5.79 -3.02 -0.91
N SER A 440 -5.41 -3.65 0.20
CA SER A 440 -4.01 -3.87 0.58
C SER A 440 -3.46 -5.26 0.20
N ASP A 441 -4.32 -6.19 -0.21
CA ASP A 441 -3.90 -7.53 -0.62
C ASP A 441 -3.10 -7.48 -1.92
N ALA A 442 -1.82 -7.86 -1.83
CA ALA A 442 -0.92 -8.02 -2.99
C ALA A 442 -1.15 -9.35 -3.74
N GLY A 443 -2.08 -10.17 -3.25
CA GLY A 443 -2.31 -11.51 -3.76
C GLY A 443 -1.09 -12.42 -3.56
N THR A 444 -1.13 -13.58 -4.19
CA THR A 444 -0.02 -14.53 -4.25
C THR A 444 0.31 -14.86 -5.69
N ALA A 445 1.38 -15.59 -5.94
CA ALA A 445 1.68 -16.12 -7.27
C ALA A 445 0.54 -16.99 -7.85
N LYS A 446 -0.30 -17.60 -7.00
CA LYS A 446 -1.43 -18.44 -7.41
C LYS A 446 -2.76 -17.68 -7.52
N THR A 447 -2.88 -16.58 -6.81
CA THR A 447 -4.11 -15.79 -6.73
C THR A 447 -3.70 -14.33 -6.86
N PRO A 448 -3.60 -13.81 -8.10
CA PRO A 448 -3.17 -12.44 -8.31
C PRO A 448 -4.11 -11.46 -7.61
N PRO A 449 -3.62 -10.26 -7.24
CA PRO A 449 -4.47 -9.25 -6.64
C PRO A 449 -5.65 -8.93 -7.56
N LYS A 450 -6.87 -8.89 -7.01
CA LYS A 450 -8.08 -8.56 -7.77
C LYS A 450 -8.22 -7.03 -7.86
N ALA A 451 -8.47 -6.53 -9.06
CA ALA A 451 -8.93 -5.16 -9.29
C ALA A 451 -10.38 -5.08 -8.85
N LEU A 452 -10.74 -4.09 -8.03
CA LEU A 452 -12.15 -3.75 -7.90
C LEU A 452 -12.57 -2.97 -9.14
N THR A 453 -13.74 -3.30 -9.65
CA THR A 453 -14.32 -2.74 -10.88
C THR A 453 -15.56 -1.90 -10.54
N ALA A 454 -16.11 -1.23 -11.54
CA ALA A 454 -17.43 -0.59 -11.44
C ALA A 454 -18.51 -1.58 -10.96
N ASN A 455 -18.49 -2.82 -11.45
CA ASN A 455 -19.44 -3.84 -11.01
C ASN A 455 -19.31 -4.14 -9.51
N ASP A 456 -18.08 -4.24 -8.98
CA ASP A 456 -17.87 -4.45 -7.54
C ASP A 456 -18.39 -3.26 -6.71
N LEU A 457 -18.29 -2.03 -7.25
CA LEU A 457 -18.87 -0.83 -6.65
C LEU A 457 -20.41 -0.87 -6.65
N HIS A 458 -21.04 -1.14 -7.79
CA HIS A 458 -22.49 -1.26 -7.89
C HIS A 458 -23.05 -2.36 -7.00
N GLU A 459 -22.42 -3.55 -6.97
CA GLU A 459 -22.81 -4.63 -6.06
C GLU A 459 -22.74 -4.21 -4.58
N CYS A 460 -21.74 -3.40 -4.23
CA CYS A 460 -21.57 -2.86 -2.88
C CYS A 460 -22.67 -1.85 -2.51
N LEU A 461 -23.07 -0.99 -3.45
CA LEU A 461 -24.08 0.05 -3.26
C LEU A 461 -25.52 -0.46 -3.37
N ASN A 462 -25.75 -1.53 -4.12
CA ASN A 462 -27.08 -2.08 -4.40
C ASN A 462 -27.63 -2.94 -3.24
N ASN A 463 -27.24 -2.64 -1.99
CA ASN A 463 -27.72 -3.32 -0.81
C ASN A 463 -29.15 -2.84 -0.46
N PRO A 464 -30.19 -3.69 -0.51
CA PRO A 464 -31.57 -3.28 -0.23
C PRO A 464 -31.80 -2.72 1.19
N LEU A 465 -30.93 -3.04 2.15
CA LEU A 465 -31.04 -2.49 3.51
C LEU A 465 -30.79 -0.98 3.55
N THR A 466 -30.08 -0.41 2.57
CA THR A 466 -29.86 1.05 2.47
C THR A 466 -31.18 1.81 2.37
N ILE A 467 -32.18 1.24 1.69
CA ILE A 467 -33.54 1.79 1.60
C ILE A 467 -34.17 1.94 2.99
N LEU A 468 -34.00 0.95 3.86
CA LEU A 468 -34.53 0.98 5.22
C LEU A 468 -33.80 2.00 6.11
N TYR A 469 -32.51 2.21 5.89
CA TYR A 469 -31.73 3.20 6.61
C TYR A 469 -32.09 4.63 6.18
N LEU A 470 -32.22 4.87 4.88
CA LEU A 470 -32.71 6.14 4.35
C LEU A 470 -34.09 6.47 4.92
N ARG A 471 -35.04 5.51 4.90
CA ARG A 471 -36.38 5.66 5.52
C ARG A 471 -36.37 6.03 7.00
N LYS A 472 -35.30 5.69 7.73
CA LYS A 472 -35.09 6.08 9.13
C LYS A 472 -34.43 7.44 9.30
N GLY A 473 -34.13 8.14 8.21
CA GLY A 473 -33.46 9.44 8.20
C GLY A 473 -31.94 9.36 8.25
N ILE A 474 -31.32 8.19 8.00
CA ILE A 474 -29.86 8.09 7.95
C ILE A 474 -29.37 8.60 6.61
N GLN A 475 -28.48 9.60 6.64
CA GLN A 475 -27.98 10.29 5.45
C GLN A 475 -26.55 9.92 5.08
N ASP A 476 -25.75 9.44 6.05
CA ASP A 476 -24.33 9.16 5.88
C ASP A 476 -24.06 7.65 5.77
N PHE A 477 -23.40 7.28 4.67
CA PHE A 477 -22.97 5.91 4.36
C PHE A 477 -21.49 5.89 4.03
N TYR A 478 -20.84 4.77 4.35
CA TYR A 478 -19.40 4.64 4.26
C TYR A 478 -19.04 3.38 3.48
N ILE A 479 -18.26 3.56 2.41
CA ILE A 479 -17.59 2.47 1.70
C ILE A 479 -16.20 2.31 2.30
N PHE A 480 -15.87 1.09 2.72
CA PHE A 480 -14.56 0.76 3.27
C PHE A 480 -14.22 -0.70 3.00
N SER A 481 -12.94 -1.06 3.17
CA SER A 481 -12.51 -2.46 3.19
C SER A 481 -12.40 -2.98 4.61
N LYS A 482 -12.92 -4.18 4.86
CA LYS A 482 -12.83 -4.85 6.17
C LYS A 482 -11.67 -5.83 6.28
N ASP A 483 -11.19 -6.31 5.13
CA ASP A 483 -10.25 -7.42 5.00
C ASP A 483 -9.08 -7.10 4.06
N GLY A 484 -9.04 -5.89 3.50
CA GLY A 484 -8.05 -5.44 2.53
C GLY A 484 -8.19 -6.10 1.15
N LYS A 485 -9.34 -6.73 0.87
CA LYS A 485 -9.62 -7.47 -0.38
C LYS A 485 -10.94 -7.06 -1.00
N THR A 486 -11.97 -6.92 -0.18
CA THR A 486 -13.35 -6.62 -0.56
C THR A 486 -13.78 -5.28 0.02
N ILE A 487 -14.83 -4.70 -0.56
CA ILE A 487 -15.47 -3.50 -0.04
C ILE A 487 -16.86 -3.80 0.49
N THR A 488 -17.33 -2.96 1.40
CA THR A 488 -18.70 -2.97 1.90
C THR A 488 -19.17 -1.54 2.12
N CYS A 489 -20.48 -1.32 1.97
CA CYS A 489 -21.14 -0.06 2.25
C CYS A 489 -22.06 -0.23 3.45
N GLN A 490 -21.89 0.59 4.48
CA GLN A 490 -22.70 0.55 5.70
C GLN A 490 -23.00 1.98 6.19
N PRO A 491 -24.14 2.20 6.87
CA PRO A 491 -24.38 3.46 7.57
C PRO A 491 -23.39 3.65 8.72
N GLU A 492 -23.19 4.89 9.17
CA GLU A 492 -22.25 5.28 10.23
C GLU A 492 -22.32 4.36 11.47
N GLU A 493 -23.54 4.13 11.96
CA GLU A 493 -23.82 3.34 13.16
C GLU A 493 -23.32 1.90 13.07
N ILE A 494 -23.26 1.32 11.86
CA ILE A 494 -22.82 -0.05 11.62
C ILE A 494 -21.34 -0.10 11.25
N ALA A 495 -20.88 0.85 10.43
CA ALA A 495 -19.50 0.98 10.01
C ALA A 495 -18.55 1.09 11.22
N THR A 496 -18.97 1.84 12.24
CA THR A 496 -18.20 2.07 13.48
C THR A 496 -18.29 0.92 14.49
N THR A 497 -19.02 -0.15 14.21
CA THR A 497 -19.09 -1.27 15.17
C THR A 497 -17.74 -1.97 15.30
N PRO A 498 -17.39 -2.50 16.50
CA PRO A 498 -16.13 -3.21 16.72
C PRO A 498 -15.95 -4.50 15.89
N PHE A 499 -16.96 -4.93 15.15
CA PHE A 499 -16.91 -6.13 14.31
C PHE A 499 -16.74 -5.81 12.82
N MET A 500 -16.96 -4.56 12.41
CA MET A 500 -16.89 -4.14 11.01
C MET A 500 -15.56 -3.47 10.69
N ALA A 501 -15.35 -2.25 11.19
CA ALA A 501 -14.14 -1.47 11.00
C ALA A 501 -13.83 -0.70 12.28
N PRO A 502 -13.16 -1.32 13.26
CA PRO A 502 -13.01 -0.67 14.56
C PRO A 502 -12.04 0.53 14.52
N TRP A 503 -11.28 0.67 13.44
CA TRP A 503 -10.43 1.84 13.15
C TRP A 503 -11.25 3.06 12.68
N LEU A 504 -12.47 2.87 12.19
CA LEU A 504 -13.40 3.97 11.87
C LEU A 504 -14.02 4.59 13.12
N ARG A 505 -13.89 3.98 14.30
CA ARG A 505 -14.60 4.42 15.50
C ARG A 505 -14.27 5.88 15.86
N THR A 506 -15.27 6.55 16.44
CA THR A 506 -15.19 7.94 16.92
C THR A 506 -14.10 8.16 17.98
N ASP A 507 -13.69 7.13 18.72
CA ASP A 507 -12.56 7.22 19.66
C ASP A 507 -11.19 7.35 18.95
N MET A 508 -11.08 6.86 17.71
CA MET A 508 -9.96 7.13 16.81
C MET A 508 -10.17 8.38 15.94
N ASN A 509 -11.35 9.00 16.04
CA ASN A 509 -11.79 10.21 15.33
C ASN A 509 -11.65 10.15 13.80
N MET A 510 -11.59 8.95 13.20
CA MET A 510 -11.39 8.82 11.76
C MET A 510 -12.66 9.13 10.97
N ILE A 511 -13.82 8.65 11.43
CA ILE A 511 -15.09 8.84 10.72
C ILE A 511 -15.61 10.28 10.72
N ALA A 512 -15.17 11.08 11.69
CA ALA A 512 -15.49 12.50 11.80
C ALA A 512 -14.65 13.37 10.86
N ASN A 513 -13.67 12.78 10.15
CA ASN A 513 -12.82 13.53 9.24
C ASN A 513 -13.51 13.73 7.90
N ASP A 514 -13.61 14.99 7.49
CA ASP A 514 -14.03 15.37 6.16
C ASP A 514 -12.87 15.24 5.15
N PRO A 515 -13.19 15.09 3.85
CA PRO A 515 -12.19 15.18 2.79
C PRO A 515 -11.51 16.55 2.81
N ASP A 516 -10.23 16.57 2.45
CA ASP A 516 -9.39 17.76 2.52
C ASP A 516 -9.35 18.57 1.22
N GLY A 517 -10.04 18.12 0.18
CA GLY A 517 -10.27 18.86 -1.07
C GLY A 517 -11.43 19.87 -0.99
N THR A 518 -11.72 20.48 -2.13
CA THR A 518 -12.85 21.39 -2.30
C THR A 518 -13.97 20.69 -3.05
N GLU A 519 -15.22 20.92 -2.64
CA GLU A 519 -16.38 20.33 -3.30
C GLU A 519 -16.55 20.89 -4.72
N LYS A 520 -16.91 20.00 -5.66
CA LYS A 520 -17.24 20.33 -7.04
C LYS A 520 -18.54 19.64 -7.45
N LYS A 521 -19.46 20.37 -8.06
CA LYS A 521 -20.65 19.82 -8.73
C LYS A 521 -20.17 19.06 -9.99
N ILE A 522 -20.41 17.76 -10.04
CA ILE A 522 -20.08 16.90 -11.20
C ILE A 522 -21.31 16.75 -12.10
N ILE A 523 -22.48 16.56 -11.49
CA ILE A 523 -23.74 16.39 -12.20
C ILE A 523 -24.64 17.55 -11.85
N ASP A 524 -25.10 18.24 -12.88
CA ASP A 524 -25.84 19.50 -12.81
C ASP A 524 -27.23 19.32 -13.42
N ASP A 525 -28.24 19.35 -12.56
CA ASP A 525 -29.67 19.36 -12.86
C ASP A 525 -30.06 18.24 -13.83
N ALA A 526 -29.61 17.03 -13.52
CA ALA A 526 -29.84 15.87 -14.37
C ALA A 526 -31.30 15.41 -14.21
N ASN A 527 -32.10 15.65 -15.24
CA ASN A 527 -33.53 15.39 -15.23
C ASN A 527 -33.85 13.92 -15.51
N ILE A 528 -34.55 13.28 -14.57
CA ILE A 528 -35.11 11.94 -14.73
C ILE A 528 -36.60 12.09 -15.02
N PRO A 529 -37.05 11.84 -16.25
CA PRO A 529 -38.47 11.88 -16.57
C PRO A 529 -39.21 10.83 -15.75
N PHE A 530 -40.36 11.22 -15.22
CA PHE A 530 -41.20 10.39 -14.37
C PHE A 530 -41.85 9.24 -15.19
N VAL A 531 -41.53 7.97 -14.90
CA VAL A 531 -42.02 6.80 -15.66
C VAL A 531 -42.97 5.89 -14.86
N VAL A 532 -43.27 6.17 -13.58
CA VAL A 532 -44.11 5.29 -12.76
C VAL A 532 -45.60 5.68 -12.84
N ASP A 533 -46.52 4.72 -12.77
CA ASP A 533 -48.00 4.86 -12.83
C ASP A 533 -48.67 5.74 -11.72
N GLY A 534 -47.92 6.64 -11.08
CA GLY A 534 -48.37 7.43 -9.93
C GLY A 534 -47.94 8.88 -10.00
N ASN A 535 -48.16 9.55 -11.14
CA ASN A 535 -47.87 10.98 -11.32
C ASN A 535 -48.37 11.71 -10.08
N PRO A 536 -47.53 12.50 -9.37
CA PRO A 536 -47.98 13.16 -8.17
C PRO A 536 -49.24 13.95 -8.52
N SER A 537 -50.37 13.50 -7.97
CA SER A 537 -51.65 14.05 -8.36
C SER A 537 -51.83 15.32 -7.57
N SER A 538 -51.54 16.45 -8.22
CA SER A 538 -51.97 17.75 -7.76
C SER A 538 -53.43 17.97 -8.18
N VAL A 539 -54.21 18.60 -7.30
CA VAL A 539 -55.46 19.26 -7.69
C VAL A 539 -55.20 20.75 -7.53
N PRO A 540 -54.76 21.45 -8.59
CA PRO A 540 -54.39 22.85 -8.49
C PRO A 540 -55.60 23.68 -8.07
N LEU A 541 -55.38 24.63 -7.16
CA LEU A 541 -56.42 25.55 -6.71
C LEU A 541 -56.30 26.85 -7.51
N GLN A 542 -57.35 27.21 -8.25
CA GLN A 542 -57.37 28.40 -9.09
C GLN A 542 -58.50 29.35 -8.75
N ILE A 543 -58.20 30.64 -8.82
CA ILE A 543 -59.19 31.70 -8.74
C ILE A 543 -59.27 32.35 -10.14
N PRO A 544 -60.21 31.91 -10.99
CA PRO A 544 -60.37 32.47 -12.32
C PRO A 544 -60.80 33.94 -12.26
N ILE A 545 -60.42 34.72 -13.28
CA ILE A 545 -61.06 36.03 -13.52
C ILE A 545 -62.55 35.77 -13.80
N PRO A 546 -63.49 36.63 -13.33
CA PRO A 546 -64.92 36.45 -13.58
C PRO A 546 -65.20 36.15 -15.06
N PHE A 547 -66.06 35.15 -15.32
CA PHE A 547 -66.44 34.71 -16.67
C PHE A 547 -65.31 34.06 -17.48
N SER A 548 -64.60 33.07 -16.94
CA SER A 548 -63.60 32.29 -17.69
C SER A 548 -63.74 30.78 -17.49
N ASN A 549 -63.34 30.00 -18.50
CA ASN A 549 -63.05 28.57 -18.39
C ASN A 549 -61.56 28.39 -18.06
N PHE A 550 -61.18 27.24 -17.50
CA PHE A 550 -59.78 26.96 -17.12
C PHE A 550 -59.24 25.66 -17.72
N LEU A 551 -57.94 25.62 -17.96
CA LEU A 551 -57.15 24.45 -18.33
C LEU A 551 -55.95 24.34 -17.40
N ASP A 552 -55.80 23.16 -16.81
CA ASP A 552 -54.82 22.88 -15.77
C ASP A 552 -53.96 21.71 -16.21
N ILE A 553 -52.65 21.93 -16.21
CA ILE A 553 -51.68 20.90 -16.53
C ILE A 553 -50.58 21.00 -15.48
N ASP A 554 -50.45 19.95 -14.69
CA ASP A 554 -49.38 19.78 -13.73
C ASP A 554 -48.57 18.52 -14.04
N TRP A 555 -47.28 18.59 -13.79
CA TRP A 555 -46.39 17.44 -13.80
C TRP A 555 -45.22 17.69 -12.85
N ALA A 556 -44.53 16.62 -12.49
CA ALA A 556 -43.30 16.72 -11.72
C ALA A 556 -42.11 16.15 -12.50
N THR A 557 -40.95 16.76 -12.29
CA THR A 557 -39.65 16.18 -12.67
C THR A 557 -38.85 15.87 -11.43
N TRP A 558 -37.98 14.86 -11.54
CA TRP A 558 -37.01 14.54 -10.51
C TRP A 558 -35.65 14.93 -11.03
N ASP A 559 -34.98 15.76 -10.27
CA ASP A 559 -33.71 16.34 -10.66
C ASP A 559 -32.67 15.98 -9.60
N GLU A 560 -31.43 15.84 -10.08
CA GLU A 560 -30.32 15.38 -9.27
C GLU A 560 -29.09 16.25 -9.48
N ASN A 561 -28.50 16.61 -8.36
CA ASN A 561 -27.20 17.24 -8.27
C ASN A 561 -26.24 16.31 -7.52
N VAL A 562 -25.12 15.98 -8.17
CA VAL A 562 -24.08 15.17 -7.53
C VAL A 562 -22.82 15.98 -7.39
N TYR A 563 -22.32 16.03 -6.17
CA TYR A 563 -21.11 16.73 -5.80
C TYR A 563 -20.03 15.74 -5.36
N TRP A 564 -18.79 16.06 -5.72
CA TRP A 564 -17.61 15.31 -5.32
C TRP A 564 -16.64 16.22 -4.60
N THR A 565 -16.24 15.80 -3.41
CA THR A 565 -15.13 16.41 -2.67
C THR A 565 -14.01 15.38 -2.56
N PRO A 566 -12.87 15.55 -3.26
CA PRO A 566 -11.79 14.59 -3.20
C PRO A 566 -11.09 14.63 -1.84
N GLY A 567 -10.66 13.46 -1.36
CA GLY A 567 -9.77 13.35 -0.20
C GLY A 567 -8.39 12.83 -0.61
N SER A 568 -7.34 13.35 0.01
CA SER A 568 -5.97 12.86 -0.15
C SER A 568 -5.76 11.49 0.51
N GLY A 569 -6.60 11.13 1.49
CA GLY A 569 -6.43 9.97 2.35
C GLY A 569 -5.54 10.21 3.58
N TYR A 570 -5.03 11.43 3.79
CA TYR A 570 -4.25 11.80 4.98
C TYR A 570 -4.98 11.47 6.29
N ASN A 571 -6.28 11.77 6.32
CA ASN A 571 -7.16 11.53 7.47
C ASN A 571 -7.99 10.24 7.36
N GLY A 572 -7.68 9.38 6.39
CA GLY A 572 -8.46 8.18 6.06
C GLY A 572 -9.67 8.43 5.16
N CYS A 573 -10.13 9.67 4.95
CA CYS A 573 -11.17 9.96 3.97
C CYS A 573 -10.57 10.11 2.56
N LEU A 574 -11.00 9.26 1.61
CA LEU A 574 -10.58 9.32 0.19
C LEU A 574 -11.48 10.21 -0.66
N GLY A 575 -12.62 10.61 -0.12
CA GLY A 575 -13.55 11.52 -0.77
C GLY A 575 -14.96 11.40 -0.20
N THR A 576 -15.77 12.40 -0.53
CA THR A 576 -17.20 12.42 -0.23
C THR A 576 -17.98 12.65 -1.50
N VAL A 577 -18.97 11.80 -1.72
CA VAL A 577 -20.05 12.04 -2.70
C VAL A 577 -21.22 12.63 -1.94
N ARG A 578 -21.69 13.81 -2.34
CA ARG A 578 -22.90 14.42 -1.80
C ARG A 578 -23.97 14.41 -2.88
N LEU A 579 -25.12 13.82 -2.55
CA LEU A 579 -26.27 13.71 -3.43
C LEU A 579 -27.33 14.69 -2.95
N GLU A 580 -27.72 15.61 -3.82
CA GLU A 580 -28.85 16.50 -3.62
C GLU A 580 -29.92 16.11 -4.63
N ARG A 581 -31.08 15.71 -4.10
CA ARG A 581 -32.25 15.31 -4.89
C ARG A 581 -33.34 16.33 -4.68
N TYR A 582 -34.04 16.66 -5.75
CA TYR A 582 -35.18 17.54 -5.63
C TYR A 582 -36.26 17.22 -6.66
N THR A 583 -37.48 17.57 -6.30
CA THR A 583 -38.67 17.40 -7.14
C THR A 583 -39.12 18.77 -7.61
N GLU A 584 -39.11 19.01 -8.91
CA GLU A 584 -39.71 20.21 -9.47
C GLU A 584 -41.16 19.92 -9.82
N ILE A 585 -42.08 20.69 -9.24
CA ILE A 585 -43.50 20.63 -9.56
C ILE A 585 -43.81 21.79 -10.50
N HIS A 586 -44.22 21.46 -11.70
CA HIS A 586 -44.54 22.41 -12.75
C HIS A 586 -46.05 22.58 -12.81
N THR A 587 -46.52 23.81 -12.64
CA THR A 587 -47.93 24.16 -12.73
C THR A 587 -48.20 25.17 -13.84
N LEU A 588 -49.05 24.75 -14.78
CA LEU A 588 -49.58 25.59 -15.84
C LEU A 588 -51.08 25.80 -15.63
N SER A 589 -51.44 27.06 -15.41
CA SER A 589 -52.82 27.53 -15.31
C SER A 589 -53.15 28.45 -16.47
N ILE A 590 -54.22 28.15 -17.21
CA ILE A 590 -54.72 29.03 -18.28
C ILE A 590 -56.19 29.31 -18.03
N CYS A 591 -56.54 30.58 -17.86
CA CYS A 591 -57.91 31.05 -17.73
C CYS A 591 -58.31 31.77 -19.03
N VAL A 592 -59.27 31.20 -19.76
CA VAL A 592 -59.74 31.73 -21.05
C VAL A 592 -61.06 32.47 -20.84
N PRO A 593 -61.18 33.75 -21.26
CA PRO A 593 -62.46 34.47 -21.21
C PRO A 593 -63.56 33.68 -21.92
N LEU A 594 -64.73 33.56 -21.29
CA LEU A 594 -65.93 32.92 -21.86
C LEU A 594 -66.51 33.70 -23.04
#